data_AF-A0A4U2E5W5-F1
#
_entry.id   AF-A0A4U2E5W5-F1
#
_cell.length_a   1.000
_cell.length_b   1.000
_cell.length_c   1.000
_cell.angle_alpha   90.00
_cell.angle_beta   90.00
_cell.angle_gamma   90.00
#
_symmetry.space_group_name_H-M   'P 1'
#
loop_
_entity.id
_entity.type
_entity.pdbx_description
1 polymer ?
#
loop_
_entity_poly.entity_id
_entity_poly.type
_entity_poly.pdbx_seq_one_letter_code
_entity_poly.pdbx_strand_id
1 'polypeptide(L)'
;INILKQQLTPQDYQAMVDWFSDFNHWLLTSNHGFEEDNWHNNHGTWYDAQVAAFAIFVGNDDIAKQRLRITQMRRIGSQFDMNGRQHGELERTRPWHYSNFNLEAYNHLGHFGDKLGVDVWNYEIDKHSLAKGYQYIAKHANQPDKWQYKELKGFDGSKAFVNLLYAQKAYGEPLFTDAISELSKEKVNSKKVANLLFK
;
A
#
# COMPACT_ATOMS: atom_id res chain seq x y z
N ILE A 1 -0.78 16.42 7.04
CA ILE A 1 0.53 16.33 7.74
C ILE A 1 0.64 17.26 8.96
N ASN A 2 -0.06 18.40 9.06
CA ASN A 2 0.14 19.33 10.21
C ASN A 2 -1.00 19.44 11.22
N ILE A 3 -1.89 18.44 11.33
CA ILE A 3 -2.96 18.49 12.37
C ILE A 3 -2.33 18.45 13.77
N LEU A 4 -1.29 17.63 13.97
CA LEU A 4 -0.60 17.51 15.26
C LEU A 4 0.40 18.65 15.53
N LYS A 5 1.06 19.20 14.49
CA LYS A 5 2.03 20.29 14.67
C LYS A 5 1.42 21.51 15.40
N GLN A 6 0.13 21.76 15.19
CA GLN A 6 -0.59 22.85 15.84
C GLN A 6 -0.93 22.57 17.32
N GLN A 7 -0.81 21.32 17.77
CA GLN A 7 -1.14 20.87 19.13
C GLN A 7 0.10 20.63 20.00
N LEU A 8 1.30 20.86 19.45
CA LEU A 8 2.58 20.54 20.08
C LEU A 8 3.40 21.80 20.30
N THR A 9 4.21 21.82 21.36
CA THR A 9 5.22 22.86 21.51
C THR A 9 6.28 22.72 20.39
N PRO A 10 6.97 23.80 20.01
CA PRO A 10 8.07 23.71 19.05
C PRO A 10 9.14 22.69 19.46
N GLN A 11 9.41 22.57 20.76
CA GLN A 11 10.38 21.63 21.32
C GLN A 11 9.92 20.17 21.16
N ASP A 12 8.67 19.85 21.51
CA ASP A 12 8.15 18.49 21.38
C ASP A 12 8.07 18.06 19.91
N TYR A 13 7.67 18.98 19.03
CA TYR A 13 7.65 18.72 17.59
C TYR A 13 9.06 18.43 17.06
N GLN A 14 10.06 19.20 17.48
CA GLN A 14 11.45 18.96 17.08
C GLN A 14 11.96 17.61 17.60
N ALA A 15 11.69 17.26 18.86
CA ALA A 15 12.08 15.96 19.42
C ALA A 15 11.48 14.77 18.64
N MET A 16 10.25 14.91 18.15
CA MET A 16 9.64 13.92 17.25
C MET A 16 10.34 13.85 15.89
N VAL A 17 10.65 14.99 15.28
CA VAL A 17 11.39 15.03 14.01
C VAL A 17 12.75 14.35 14.16
N ASP A 18 13.48 14.64 15.24
CA ASP A 18 14.78 14.05 15.54
C ASP A 18 14.66 12.52 15.71
N TRP A 19 13.68 12.06 16.49
CA TRP A 19 13.45 10.62 16.69
C TRP A 19 13.14 9.89 15.37
N PHE A 20 12.27 10.44 14.52
CA PHE A 20 11.97 9.83 13.23
C PHE A 20 13.16 9.89 12.26
N SER A 21 14.01 10.92 12.37
CA SER A 21 15.26 11.00 11.60
C SER A 21 16.21 9.87 11.99
N ASP A 22 16.43 9.67 13.29
CA ASP A 22 17.29 8.61 13.82
C ASP A 22 16.75 7.21 13.50
N PHE A 23 15.44 7.01 13.67
CA PHE A 23 14.82 5.72 13.38
C PHE A 23 14.86 5.39 11.88
N ASN A 24 14.62 6.38 11.01
CA ASN A 24 14.72 6.17 9.57
C ASN A 24 16.17 5.90 9.14
N HIS A 25 17.15 6.57 9.75
CA HIS A 25 18.57 6.26 9.55
C HIS A 25 18.90 4.82 9.97
N TRP A 26 18.39 4.38 11.12
CA TRP A 26 18.56 3.00 11.59
C TRP A 26 17.91 1.99 10.64
N LEU A 27 16.71 2.25 10.10
CA LEU A 27 16.07 1.39 9.09
C LEU A 27 16.93 1.27 7.83
N LEU A 28 17.63 2.32 7.43
CA LEU A 28 18.46 2.33 6.21
C LEU A 28 19.83 1.68 6.38
N THR A 29 20.33 1.56 7.61
CA THR A 29 21.74 1.19 7.87
C THR A 29 21.92 -0.03 8.76
N SER A 30 20.89 -0.45 9.50
CA SER A 30 20.95 -1.63 10.36
C SER A 30 20.82 -2.93 9.59
N ASN A 31 21.34 -4.03 10.16
CA ASN A 31 21.16 -5.38 9.61
C ASN A 31 19.68 -5.78 9.51
N HIS A 32 18.87 -5.43 10.53
CA HIS A 32 17.43 -5.71 10.50
C HIS A 32 16.70 -4.93 9.41
N GLY A 33 17.08 -3.67 9.20
CA GLY A 33 16.56 -2.86 8.10
C GLY A 33 16.93 -3.44 6.74
N PHE A 34 18.17 -3.90 6.58
CA PHE A 34 18.62 -4.60 5.38
C PHE A 34 17.85 -5.90 5.13
N GLU A 35 17.61 -6.71 6.15
CA GLU A 35 16.81 -7.94 6.05
C GLU A 35 15.37 -7.62 5.60
N GLU A 36 14.73 -6.64 6.25
CA GLU A 36 13.35 -6.22 5.94
C GLU A 36 13.22 -5.67 4.51
N ASP A 37 14.17 -4.83 4.06
CA ASP A 37 14.23 -4.33 2.69
C ASP A 37 14.34 -5.47 1.65
N ASN A 38 14.99 -6.57 2.01
CA ASN A 38 15.21 -7.69 1.09
C ASN A 38 14.06 -8.69 1.00
N TRP A 39 13.04 -8.58 1.84
CA TRP A 39 11.88 -9.47 1.74
C TRP A 39 11.11 -9.25 0.43
N HIS A 40 10.72 -10.37 -0.18
CA HIS A 40 10.05 -10.41 -1.49
C HIS A 40 8.53 -10.21 -1.42
N ASN A 41 7.95 -10.24 -0.22
CA ASN A 41 6.51 -10.13 0.01
C ASN A 41 6.17 -8.76 0.63
N ASN A 42 4.98 -8.63 1.23
CA ASN A 42 4.45 -7.40 1.82
C ASN A 42 5.39 -6.73 2.83
N HIS A 43 6.29 -7.46 3.49
CA HIS A 43 7.32 -6.88 4.36
C HIS A 43 8.18 -5.86 3.63
N GLY A 44 8.69 -6.21 2.45
CA GLY A 44 9.50 -5.30 1.63
C GLY A 44 8.71 -4.07 1.17
N THR A 45 7.43 -4.22 0.84
CA THR A 45 6.57 -3.10 0.45
C THR A 45 6.29 -2.16 1.61
N TRP A 46 6.00 -2.71 2.80
CA TRP A 46 5.79 -1.94 4.02
C TRP A 46 7.07 -1.27 4.53
N TYR A 47 8.24 -1.87 4.30
CA TYR A 47 9.52 -1.23 4.52
C TYR A 47 9.64 0.04 3.67
N ASP A 48 9.40 -0.04 2.35
CA ASP A 48 9.46 1.14 1.46
C ASP A 48 8.47 2.22 1.92
N ALA A 49 7.24 1.82 2.28
CA ALA A 49 6.20 2.74 2.71
C ALA A 49 6.59 3.48 4.00
N GLN A 50 7.16 2.78 4.98
CA GLN A 50 7.62 3.38 6.23
C GLN A 50 8.80 4.34 6.00
N VAL A 51 9.82 3.90 5.28
CA VAL A 51 11.01 4.73 5.01
C VAL A 51 10.62 5.98 4.23
N ALA A 52 9.74 5.87 3.22
CA ALA A 52 9.26 7.02 2.47
C ALA A 52 8.43 7.97 3.34
N ALA A 53 7.54 7.45 4.19
CA ALA A 53 6.73 8.26 5.10
C ALA A 53 7.60 9.06 6.08
N PHE A 54 8.59 8.41 6.71
CA PHE A 54 9.47 9.05 7.66
C PHE A 54 10.39 10.06 6.99
N ALA A 55 10.93 9.72 5.81
CA ALA A 55 11.73 10.64 5.01
C ALA A 55 10.96 11.91 4.65
N ILE A 56 9.70 11.78 4.18
CA ILE A 56 8.82 12.94 3.93
C ILE A 56 8.56 13.74 5.20
N PHE A 57 8.33 13.07 6.32
CA PHE A 57 8.02 13.73 7.60
C PHE A 57 9.19 14.60 8.09
N VAL A 58 10.42 14.12 7.97
CA VAL A 58 11.64 14.85 8.38
C VAL A 58 12.19 15.77 7.29
N GLY A 59 11.50 15.89 6.15
CA GLY A 59 11.88 16.80 5.06
C GLY A 59 12.99 16.28 4.14
N ASN A 60 13.26 14.98 4.13
CA ASN A 60 14.24 14.34 3.24
C ASN A 60 13.55 13.67 2.03
N ASP A 61 13.03 14.50 1.13
CA ASP A 61 12.27 14.03 -0.03
C ASP A 61 13.09 13.18 -1.00
N ASP A 62 14.42 13.32 -1.03
CA ASP A 62 15.28 12.55 -1.93
C ASP A 62 15.33 11.06 -1.54
N ILE A 63 15.42 10.75 -0.24
CA ILE A 63 15.30 9.36 0.25
C ILE A 63 13.93 8.79 -0.09
N ALA A 64 12.85 9.57 0.09
CA ALA A 64 11.51 9.12 -0.25
C ALA A 64 11.38 8.82 -1.75
N LYS A 65 11.85 9.71 -2.63
CA LYS A 65 11.87 9.50 -4.09
C LYS A 65 12.69 8.27 -4.48
N GLN A 66 13.82 8.03 -3.81
CA GLN A 66 14.61 6.82 -4.04
C GLN A 66 13.82 5.56 -3.69
N ARG A 67 13.15 5.52 -2.53
CA ARG A 67 12.30 4.38 -2.18
C ARG A 67 11.16 4.17 -3.16
N LEU A 68 10.50 5.24 -3.62
CA LEU A 68 9.42 5.15 -4.61
C LEU A 68 9.90 4.55 -5.94
N ARG A 69 11.12 4.89 -6.39
CA ARG A 69 11.74 4.26 -7.59
C ARG A 69 12.11 2.79 -7.35
N ILE A 70 12.54 2.44 -6.13
CA ILE A 70 12.75 1.04 -5.75
C ILE A 70 11.42 0.29 -5.76
N THR A 71 10.34 0.88 -5.24
CA THR A 71 8.99 0.32 -5.29
C THR A 71 8.58 0.03 -6.73
N GLN A 72 8.78 0.97 -7.66
CA GLN A 72 8.52 0.77 -9.08
C GLN A 72 9.29 -0.44 -9.62
N MET A 73 10.63 -0.38 -9.64
CA MET A 73 11.42 -1.38 -10.34
C MET A 73 11.47 -2.73 -9.63
N ARG A 74 11.68 -2.73 -8.31
CA ARG A 74 11.93 -3.94 -7.53
C ARG A 74 10.63 -4.56 -7.04
N ARG A 75 9.69 -3.78 -6.51
CA ARG A 75 8.49 -4.34 -5.87
C ARG A 75 7.41 -4.66 -6.89
N ILE A 76 6.98 -3.68 -7.69
CA ILE A 76 5.93 -3.91 -8.70
C ILE A 76 6.39 -4.96 -9.70
N GLY A 77 7.63 -4.85 -10.20
CA GLY A 77 8.20 -5.80 -11.15
C GLY A 77 8.30 -7.23 -10.65
N SER A 78 8.55 -7.47 -9.36
CA SER A 78 8.75 -8.83 -8.82
C SER A 78 7.54 -9.42 -8.09
N GLN A 79 6.67 -8.59 -7.51
CA GLN A 79 5.60 -9.08 -6.63
C GLN A 79 4.33 -9.45 -7.39
N PHE A 80 3.98 -8.70 -8.43
CA PHE A 80 2.81 -8.99 -9.27
C PHE A 80 3.26 -9.77 -10.47
N ASP A 81 2.47 -10.75 -10.92
CA ASP A 81 2.64 -11.32 -12.26
C ASP A 81 1.88 -10.53 -13.32
N MET A 82 1.95 -10.99 -14.58
CA MET A 82 1.24 -10.40 -15.70
C MET A 82 -0.30 -10.40 -15.56
N ASN A 83 -0.85 -11.14 -14.58
CA ASN A 83 -2.28 -11.21 -14.25
C ASN A 83 -2.62 -10.52 -12.92
N GLY A 84 -1.65 -9.88 -12.26
CA GLY A 84 -1.82 -9.19 -10.98
C GLY A 84 -1.77 -10.08 -9.75
N ARG A 85 -1.39 -11.36 -9.88
CA ARG A 85 -1.26 -12.27 -8.75
C ARG A 85 -0.02 -11.92 -7.93
N GLN A 86 -0.20 -11.90 -6.61
CA GLN A 86 0.85 -11.59 -5.65
C GLN A 86 1.45 -12.88 -5.08
N HIS A 87 2.40 -13.50 -5.77
CA HIS A 87 2.86 -14.87 -5.48
C HIS A 87 3.25 -15.08 -4.00
N GLY A 88 4.09 -14.18 -3.44
CA GLY A 88 4.51 -14.26 -2.05
C GLY A 88 3.38 -14.13 -1.02
N GLU A 89 2.24 -13.53 -1.39
CA GLU A 89 1.07 -13.43 -0.52
C GLU A 89 0.12 -14.61 -0.69
N LEU A 90 0.01 -15.15 -1.91
CA LEU A 90 -0.87 -16.26 -2.24
C LEU A 90 -0.42 -17.59 -1.62
N GLU A 91 0.86 -17.72 -1.30
CA GLU A 91 1.43 -18.88 -0.60
C GLU A 91 1.19 -18.86 0.92
N ARG A 92 0.63 -17.77 1.46
CA ARG A 92 0.42 -17.61 2.90
C ARG A 92 -0.84 -18.34 3.37
N THR A 93 -0.93 -18.55 4.68
CA THR A 93 -2.11 -19.15 5.34
C THR A 93 -3.38 -18.30 5.25
N ARG A 94 -3.23 -17.02 4.90
CA ARG A 94 -4.30 -16.02 4.79
C ARG A 94 -4.12 -15.17 3.53
N PRO A 95 -4.19 -15.77 2.34
CA PRO A 95 -3.72 -15.14 1.11
C PRO A 95 -4.60 -13.95 0.68
N TRP A 96 -5.89 -13.96 1.01
CA TRP A 96 -6.77 -12.81 0.76
C TRP A 96 -6.36 -11.62 1.64
N HIS A 97 -6.12 -11.89 2.92
CA HIS A 97 -5.68 -10.87 3.87
C HIS A 97 -4.33 -10.27 3.46
N TYR A 98 -3.33 -11.10 3.17
CA TYR A 98 -1.98 -10.63 2.84
C TYR A 98 -1.93 -9.89 1.51
N SER A 99 -2.67 -10.34 0.49
CA SER A 99 -2.75 -9.63 -0.80
C SER A 99 -3.35 -8.24 -0.64
N ASN A 100 -4.35 -8.07 0.22
CA ASN A 100 -4.93 -6.78 0.52
C ASN A 100 -4.06 -5.92 1.44
N PHE A 101 -3.34 -6.54 2.37
CA PHE A 101 -2.41 -5.85 3.26
C PHE A 101 -1.18 -5.31 2.50
N ASN A 102 -0.74 -5.99 1.44
CA ASN A 102 0.31 -5.49 0.57
C ASN A 102 -0.17 -4.29 -0.27
N LEU A 103 -1.36 -4.37 -0.88
CA LEU A 103 -1.96 -3.25 -1.62
C LEU A 103 -2.24 -2.02 -0.75
N GLU A 104 -2.47 -2.20 0.54
CA GLU A 104 -2.58 -1.09 1.48
C GLU A 104 -1.28 -0.27 1.58
N ALA A 105 -0.11 -0.94 1.59
CA ALA A 105 1.19 -0.26 1.51
C ALA A 105 1.34 0.50 0.18
N TYR A 106 0.90 -0.09 -0.94
CA TYR A 106 0.92 0.59 -2.25
C TYR A 106 0.01 1.82 -2.30
N ASN A 107 -1.10 1.86 -1.55
CA ASN A 107 -1.90 3.09 -1.45
C ASN A 107 -1.10 4.26 -0.87
N HIS A 108 -0.30 3.99 0.17
CA HIS A 108 0.58 4.98 0.78
C HIS A 108 1.68 5.40 -0.18
N LEU A 109 2.35 4.44 -0.80
CA LEU A 109 3.44 4.70 -1.75
C LEU A 109 2.95 5.51 -2.97
N GLY A 110 1.79 5.16 -3.52
CA GLY A 110 1.16 5.94 -4.59
C GLY A 110 0.84 7.37 -4.17
N HIS A 111 0.27 7.55 -2.98
CA HIS A 111 0.00 8.89 -2.43
C HIS A 111 1.27 9.72 -2.19
N PHE A 112 2.35 9.09 -1.71
CA PHE A 112 3.66 9.73 -1.56
C PHE A 112 4.27 10.08 -2.92
N GLY A 113 4.08 9.21 -3.91
CA GLY A 113 4.39 9.44 -5.32
C GLY A 113 3.72 10.69 -5.88
N ASP A 114 2.41 10.82 -5.70
CA ASP A 114 1.62 11.99 -6.12
C ASP A 114 2.19 13.28 -5.52
N LYS A 115 2.58 13.24 -4.24
CA LYS A 115 3.16 14.39 -3.53
C LYS A 115 4.54 14.80 -4.06
N LEU A 116 5.37 13.82 -4.43
CA LEU A 116 6.78 14.02 -4.77
C LEU A 116 7.08 13.97 -6.27
N GLY A 117 6.06 13.77 -7.11
CA GLY A 117 6.19 13.70 -8.57
C GLY A 117 6.83 12.39 -9.05
N VAL A 118 6.59 11.27 -8.38
CA VAL A 118 7.01 9.93 -8.82
C VAL A 118 5.77 9.06 -9.05
N ASP A 119 5.50 8.72 -10.31
CA ASP A 119 4.28 7.99 -10.68
C ASP A 119 4.39 6.48 -10.38
N VAL A 120 4.03 6.09 -9.15
CA VAL A 120 3.95 4.68 -8.74
C VAL A 120 2.71 4.00 -9.32
N TRP A 121 1.62 4.75 -9.48
CA TRP A 121 0.32 4.21 -9.91
C TRP A 121 0.38 3.62 -11.31
N ASN A 122 1.00 4.33 -12.26
CA ASN A 122 1.03 3.95 -13.67
C ASN A 122 2.34 3.29 -14.09
N TYR A 123 3.20 2.92 -13.14
CA TYR A 123 4.41 2.19 -13.46
C TYR A 123 4.08 0.78 -13.97
N GLU A 124 4.67 0.42 -15.10
CA GLU A 124 4.61 -0.91 -15.70
C GLU A 124 5.99 -1.33 -16.21
N ILE A 125 6.33 -2.60 -16.01
CA ILE A 125 7.50 -3.25 -16.58
C ILE A 125 7.11 -4.66 -17.05
N ASP A 126 7.35 -5.01 -18.31
CA ASP A 126 7.02 -6.32 -18.89
C ASP A 126 5.58 -6.81 -18.62
N LYS A 127 4.61 -5.89 -18.60
CA LYS A 127 3.19 -6.13 -18.25
C LYS A 127 2.93 -6.42 -16.76
N HIS A 128 3.91 -6.25 -15.89
CA HIS A 128 3.75 -6.26 -14.44
C HIS A 128 3.38 -4.84 -14.00
N SER A 129 2.22 -4.68 -13.37
CA SER A 129 1.74 -3.36 -12.95
C SER A 129 0.89 -3.43 -11.69
N LEU A 130 0.89 -2.34 -10.94
CA LEU A 130 0.10 -2.20 -9.72
C LEU A 130 -1.42 -2.25 -10.04
N ALA A 131 -1.84 -1.67 -11.16
CA ALA A 131 -3.23 -1.71 -11.64
C ALA A 131 -3.76 -3.15 -11.72
N LYS A 132 -2.96 -4.08 -12.25
CA LYS A 132 -3.33 -5.50 -12.34
C LYS A 132 -3.50 -6.14 -10.96
N GLY A 133 -2.67 -5.77 -9.99
CA GLY A 133 -2.82 -6.19 -8.59
C GLY A 133 -4.19 -5.84 -8.02
N TYR A 134 -4.64 -4.59 -8.23
CA TYR A 134 -5.99 -4.18 -7.82
C TYR A 134 -7.08 -4.87 -8.65
N GLN A 135 -6.91 -5.02 -9.96
CA GLN A 135 -7.88 -5.73 -10.81
C GLN A 135 -8.06 -7.19 -10.36
N TYR A 136 -6.98 -7.85 -9.93
CA TYR A 136 -7.03 -9.21 -9.39
C TYR A 136 -7.90 -9.28 -8.13
N ILE A 137 -7.71 -8.34 -7.18
CA ILE A 137 -8.56 -8.26 -5.98
C ILE A 137 -10.01 -7.92 -6.33
N ALA A 138 -10.25 -6.95 -7.21
CA ALA A 138 -11.59 -6.53 -7.62
C ALA A 138 -12.40 -7.69 -8.23
N LYS A 139 -11.79 -8.49 -9.11
CA LYS A 139 -12.43 -9.68 -9.71
C LYS A 139 -12.91 -10.66 -8.64
N HIS A 140 -12.13 -10.87 -7.59
CA HIS A 140 -12.47 -11.81 -6.52
C HIS A 140 -13.35 -11.21 -5.43
N ALA A 141 -13.36 -9.89 -5.26
CA ALA A 141 -14.39 -9.21 -4.46
C ALA A 141 -15.77 -9.36 -5.11
N ASN A 142 -15.86 -9.23 -6.44
CA ASN A 142 -17.10 -9.45 -7.20
C ASN A 142 -17.53 -10.92 -7.27
N GLN A 143 -16.58 -11.85 -7.20
CA GLN A 143 -16.83 -13.29 -7.31
C GLN A 143 -16.05 -14.06 -6.24
N PRO A 144 -16.41 -13.94 -4.94
CA PRO A 144 -15.65 -14.56 -3.85
C PRO A 144 -15.51 -16.08 -3.98
N ASP A 145 -16.52 -16.76 -4.52
CA ASP A 145 -16.50 -18.21 -4.76
C ASP A 145 -15.43 -18.67 -5.76
N LYS A 146 -14.87 -17.75 -6.55
CA LYS A 146 -13.74 -18.05 -7.46
C LYS A 146 -12.38 -17.94 -6.80
N TRP A 147 -12.30 -17.50 -5.54
CA TRP A 147 -11.06 -17.47 -4.80
C TRP A 147 -10.61 -18.90 -4.46
N GLN A 148 -9.58 -19.38 -5.16
CA GLN A 148 -9.14 -20.79 -5.10
C GLN A 148 -8.26 -21.13 -3.88
N TYR A 149 -7.82 -20.12 -3.12
CA TYR A 149 -6.87 -20.30 -2.03
C TYR A 149 -7.57 -20.41 -0.68
N LYS A 150 -7.12 -21.34 0.15
CA LYS A 150 -7.66 -21.52 1.51
C LYS A 150 -7.33 -20.32 2.39
N GLU A 151 -8.37 -19.64 2.90
CA GLU A 151 -8.25 -18.49 3.80
C GLU A 151 -8.65 -18.89 5.23
N LEU A 152 -7.67 -19.14 6.11
CA LEU A 152 -7.92 -19.75 7.42
C LEU A 152 -8.78 -18.92 8.39
N LYS A 153 -8.88 -17.60 8.19
CA LYS A 153 -9.67 -16.72 9.06
C LYS A 153 -10.85 -16.05 8.35
N GLY A 154 -11.25 -16.58 7.21
CA GLY A 154 -12.36 -16.07 6.43
C GLY A 154 -12.03 -14.82 5.60
N PHE A 155 -12.96 -14.47 4.74
CA PHE A 155 -12.83 -13.44 3.72
C PHE A 155 -13.32 -12.09 4.26
N ASP A 156 -12.39 -11.25 4.75
CA ASP A 156 -12.70 -9.90 5.22
C ASP A 156 -12.59 -8.89 4.06
N GLY A 157 -13.72 -8.32 3.64
CA GLY A 157 -13.81 -7.33 2.57
C GLY A 157 -13.24 -5.96 2.93
N SER A 158 -12.91 -5.71 4.20
CA SER A 158 -12.72 -4.35 4.70
C SER A 158 -11.47 -3.64 4.18
N LYS A 159 -10.37 -4.37 3.97
CA LYS A 159 -9.15 -3.81 3.35
C LYS A 159 -9.32 -3.66 1.85
N ALA A 160 -9.92 -4.66 1.20
CA ALA A 160 -10.23 -4.62 -0.21
C ALA A 160 -11.08 -3.40 -0.56
N PHE A 161 -12.09 -3.09 0.24
CA PHE A 161 -12.94 -1.92 0.04
C PHE A 161 -12.14 -0.61 -0.03
N VAL A 162 -11.24 -0.39 0.94
CA VAL A 162 -10.41 0.82 0.97
C VAL A 162 -9.43 0.83 -0.20
N ASN A 163 -8.74 -0.28 -0.45
CA ASN A 163 -7.80 -0.44 -1.56
C ASN A 163 -8.46 -0.12 -2.92
N LEU A 164 -9.70 -0.57 -3.12
CA LEU A 164 -10.41 -0.36 -4.36
C LEU A 164 -10.90 1.09 -4.52
N LEU A 165 -11.18 1.82 -3.43
CA LEU A 165 -11.43 3.27 -3.52
C LEU A 165 -10.19 4.03 -4.05
N TYR A 166 -8.98 3.65 -3.59
CA TYR A 166 -7.74 4.20 -4.14
C TYR A 166 -7.55 3.82 -5.61
N ALA A 167 -7.77 2.56 -5.96
CA ALA A 167 -7.68 2.09 -7.34
C ALA A 167 -8.68 2.79 -8.28
N GLN A 168 -9.94 2.96 -7.83
CA GLN A 168 -10.95 3.69 -8.58
C GLN A 168 -10.54 5.14 -8.82
N LYS A 169 -9.97 5.80 -7.81
CA LYS A 169 -9.45 7.17 -7.95
C LYS A 169 -8.28 7.24 -8.93
N ALA A 170 -7.37 6.26 -8.90
CA ALA A 170 -6.19 6.23 -9.75
C ALA A 170 -6.50 5.88 -11.21
N TYR A 171 -7.41 4.93 -11.45
CA TYR A 171 -7.57 4.29 -12.76
C TYR A 171 -8.97 4.41 -13.39
N GLY A 172 -10.01 4.65 -12.59
CA GLY A 172 -11.36 4.93 -13.11
C GLY A 172 -12.10 3.74 -13.75
N GLU A 173 -11.65 2.50 -13.57
CA GLU A 173 -12.24 1.34 -14.26
C GLU A 173 -13.58 0.88 -13.65
N PRO A 174 -14.60 0.51 -14.47
CA PRO A 174 -15.89 0.00 -13.97
C PRO A 174 -15.77 -1.20 -13.04
N LEU A 175 -14.77 -2.06 -13.27
CA LEU A 175 -14.49 -3.23 -12.42
C LEU A 175 -14.30 -2.85 -10.95
N PHE A 176 -13.65 -1.71 -10.66
CA PHE A 176 -13.46 -1.23 -9.30
C PHE A 176 -14.75 -0.69 -8.71
N THR A 177 -15.53 0.06 -9.48
CA THR A 177 -16.84 0.56 -9.04
C THR A 177 -17.78 -0.60 -8.66
N ASP A 178 -17.84 -1.65 -9.48
CA ASP A 178 -18.65 -2.84 -9.21
C ASP A 178 -18.21 -3.52 -7.91
N ALA A 179 -16.90 -3.71 -7.73
CA ALA A 179 -16.34 -4.34 -6.53
C ALA A 179 -16.53 -3.50 -5.26
N ILE A 180 -16.39 -2.18 -5.35
CA ILE A 180 -16.72 -1.25 -4.25
C ILE A 180 -18.19 -1.39 -3.89
N SER A 181 -19.09 -1.42 -4.90
CA SER A 181 -20.52 -1.56 -4.67
C SER A 181 -20.85 -2.89 -3.97
N GLU A 182 -20.24 -4.00 -4.37
CA GLU A 182 -20.44 -5.29 -3.72
C GLU A 182 -19.98 -5.26 -2.26
N LEU A 183 -18.75 -4.81 -2.01
CA LEU A 183 -18.16 -4.74 -0.67
C LEU A 183 -18.89 -3.75 0.24
N SER A 184 -19.52 -2.70 -0.30
CA SER A 184 -20.26 -1.70 0.47
C SER A 184 -21.52 -2.26 1.14
N LYS A 185 -22.04 -3.41 0.67
CA LYS A 185 -23.19 -4.11 1.27
C LYS A 185 -22.86 -4.62 2.68
N GLU A 186 -21.58 -4.83 2.98
CA GLU A 186 -21.13 -5.17 4.32
C GLU A 186 -21.22 -3.97 5.28
N LYS A 187 -21.93 -4.14 6.40
CA LYS A 187 -22.14 -3.08 7.40
C LYS A 187 -20.84 -2.47 7.97
N VAL A 188 -19.75 -3.22 7.99
CA VAL A 188 -18.45 -2.73 8.45
C VAL A 188 -17.86 -1.68 7.50
N ASN A 189 -18.12 -1.81 6.19
CA ASN A 189 -17.55 -0.92 5.17
C ASN A 189 -18.33 0.38 5.05
N SER A 190 -19.65 0.37 5.23
CA SER A 190 -20.48 1.58 5.19
C SER A 190 -20.12 2.61 6.29
N LYS A 191 -19.51 2.16 7.40
CA LYS A 191 -19.10 3.03 8.52
C LYS A 191 -17.65 3.52 8.45
N LYS A 192 -16.88 3.17 7.42
CA LYS A 192 -15.45 3.53 7.37
C LYS A 192 -15.25 5.02 7.11
N VAL A 193 -14.23 5.58 7.79
CA VAL A 193 -13.75 6.96 7.58
C VAL A 193 -13.34 7.20 6.13
N ALA A 194 -12.88 6.16 5.41
CA ALA A 194 -12.56 6.24 3.99
C ALA A 194 -13.74 6.78 3.14
N ASN A 195 -14.99 6.51 3.53
CA ASN A 195 -16.18 7.05 2.85
C ASN A 195 -16.30 8.58 2.97
N LEU A 196 -15.54 9.22 3.86
CA LEU A 196 -15.43 10.68 3.95
C LEU A 196 -14.30 11.24 3.08
N LEU A 197 -13.28 10.42 2.80
CA LEU A 197 -12.09 10.83 2.06
C LEU A 197 -12.23 10.66 0.54
N PHE A 198 -13.14 9.79 0.10
CA PHE A 198 -13.36 9.41 -1.31
C PHE A 198 -14.78 9.75 -1.81
N LYS A 199 -15.40 10.81 -1.28
CA LYS A 199 -16.68 11.32 -1.81
C LYS A 199 -16.50 12.06 -3.13
#